data_AF-A0AAJ1KYR0-F1
#
_entry.id   AF-A0AAJ1KYR0-F1
#
_cell.length_a   1.000
_cell.length_b   1.000
_cell.length_c   1.000
_cell.angle_alpha   90.00
_cell.angle_beta   90.00
_cell.angle_gamma   90.00
#
_symmetry.space_group_name_H-M   'P 1'
#
loop_
_entity.id
_entity.type
_entity.pdbx_description
1 polymer ?
#
loop_
_entity_poly.entity_id
_entity_poly.type
_entity_poly.pdbx_seq_one_letter_code
_entity_poly.pdbx_strand_id
1 'polypeptide(L)'
;MKTEYDAPAPFDYEVWQPDPDWDCSPELQPIERDTLIKLAQYVVGRHKQNWSNCVRQRLSRLIIPLRAALKWMNAASTTTNSAIHDIILEMHRLEKNYWSWTQDDWLEVLCSSEEVFRKKYGSCGNCRQYVLAIAWLLCGFNRLEAAGCFYHYRLSVKVFGRPATEAAVNKLQENMQRLGFVAADNNIRNALLLSMLCQRQVDPEKLELETLKRVITYGPVYMRRSAATLSRIFAAMGLFPAGIDHRILERRRPHGEYRATSNVPEEWLRWCERWRKTAIKAPSSELSTWYRILQCGRWLKATHPDIHSPADWSRDIALEYVAAVCQMKIGQWSEPRHMYQNRIGQLMTASARAGILQAIRVFFRDLQEWG
;
A
#
# COMPACT_ATOMS: atom_id res chain seq x y z
N MET A 1 14.93 -6.77 -14.54
CA MET A 1 14.71 -7.75 -13.46
C MET A 1 16.01 -8.33 -12.88
N LYS A 2 17.08 -8.56 -13.66
CA LYS A 2 18.38 -9.06 -13.15
C LYS A 2 19.12 -8.11 -12.17
N THR A 3 18.79 -6.82 -12.11
CA THR A 3 19.59 -5.81 -11.38
C THR A 3 19.23 -5.61 -9.90
N GLU A 4 18.13 -6.15 -9.40
CA GLU A 4 17.73 -5.97 -7.98
C GLU A 4 18.43 -7.00 -7.07
N TYR A 5 18.66 -8.21 -7.58
CA TYR A 5 19.24 -9.33 -6.82
C TYR A 5 20.74 -9.17 -6.55
N ASP A 6 21.48 -8.39 -7.35
CA ASP A 6 22.93 -8.16 -7.15
C ASP A 6 23.24 -7.07 -6.09
N ALA A 7 22.25 -6.65 -5.30
CA ALA A 7 22.45 -5.62 -4.29
C ALA A 7 23.48 -6.07 -3.24
N PRO A 8 24.48 -5.22 -2.88
CA PRO A 8 25.36 -5.53 -1.77
C PRO A 8 24.56 -5.72 -0.49
N ALA A 9 24.99 -6.73 0.26
CA ALA A 9 24.42 -7.20 1.51
C ALA A 9 25.58 -7.40 2.51
N PRO A 10 25.29 -7.39 3.81
CA PRO A 10 26.25 -7.81 4.81
C PRO A 10 26.86 -9.18 4.51
N PHE A 11 28.14 -9.32 4.83
CA PHE A 11 28.89 -10.56 4.62
C PHE A 11 28.44 -11.69 5.54
N ASP A 12 27.99 -11.33 6.75
CA ASP A 12 27.68 -12.27 7.81
C ASP A 12 26.18 -12.32 8.13
N TYR A 13 25.75 -13.45 8.67
CA TYR A 13 24.39 -13.70 9.19
C TYR A 13 24.13 -13.02 10.54
N GLU A 14 25.10 -12.26 11.05
CA GLU A 14 24.99 -11.58 12.33
C GLU A 14 24.13 -10.33 12.24
N VAL A 15 23.28 -10.15 13.24
CA VAL A 15 22.48 -8.93 13.41
C VAL A 15 23.43 -7.78 13.69
N TRP A 16 23.24 -6.65 12.99
CA TRP A 16 24.01 -5.43 13.26
C TRP A 16 23.97 -5.06 14.75
N GLN A 17 25.14 -4.85 15.34
CA GLN A 17 25.30 -4.33 16.69
C GLN A 17 26.19 -3.08 16.64
N PRO A 18 25.72 -1.92 17.12
CA PRO A 18 26.58 -0.76 17.30
C PRO A 18 27.62 -1.07 18.38
N ASP A 19 28.82 -0.51 18.22
CA ASP A 19 29.85 -0.61 19.24
C ASP A 19 29.41 0.16 20.50
N PRO A 20 29.38 -0.47 21.68
CA PRO A 20 28.93 0.17 22.91
C PRO A 20 29.85 1.31 23.36
N ASP A 21 31.09 1.37 22.87
CA ASP A 21 32.07 2.39 23.25
C ASP A 21 31.95 3.67 22.40
N TRP A 22 31.05 3.71 21.41
CA TRP A 22 30.83 4.91 20.62
C TRP A 22 30.16 6.02 21.43
N ASP A 23 30.79 7.19 21.48
CA ASP A 23 30.18 8.41 22.00
C ASP A 23 29.08 8.93 21.04
N CYS A 24 27.84 8.56 21.37
CA CYS A 24 26.63 8.91 20.64
C CYS A 24 25.97 10.21 21.16
N SER A 25 26.69 11.03 21.92
CA SER A 25 26.15 12.28 22.47
C SER A 25 25.60 13.18 21.36
N PRO A 26 24.38 13.75 21.52
CA PRO A 26 23.69 14.48 20.45
C PRO A 26 24.30 15.86 20.15
N GLU A 27 25.16 16.38 21.03
CA GLU A 27 25.80 17.67 20.85
C GLU A 27 27.01 17.59 19.92
N LEU A 28 27.22 18.65 19.13
CA LEU A 28 28.48 18.89 18.44
C LEU A 28 29.48 19.46 19.42
N GLN A 29 30.65 18.83 19.53
CA GLN A 29 31.76 19.39 20.29
C GLN A 29 32.29 20.65 19.59
N PRO A 30 32.87 21.63 20.31
CA PRO A 30 33.41 22.85 19.71
C PRO A 30 34.39 22.57 18.56
N ILE A 31 35.27 21.57 18.74
CA ILE A 31 36.23 21.15 17.72
C ILE A 31 35.57 20.58 16.47
N GLU A 32 34.45 19.87 16.62
CA GLU A 32 33.68 19.30 15.51
C GLU A 32 32.98 20.43 14.75
N ARG A 33 32.33 21.35 15.46
CA ARG A 33 31.65 22.52 14.88
C ARG A 33 32.61 23.38 14.06
N ASP A 34 33.77 23.73 14.63
CA ASP A 34 34.80 24.51 13.91
C ASP A 34 35.29 23.79 12.66
N THR A 35 35.42 22.46 12.73
CA THR A 35 35.87 21.64 11.60
C THR A 35 34.80 21.58 10.51
N LEU A 36 33.52 21.46 10.86
CA LEU A 36 32.39 21.50 9.93
C LEU A 36 32.29 22.85 9.21
N ILE A 37 32.45 23.97 9.92
CA ILE A 37 32.46 25.32 9.32
C ILE A 37 33.58 25.45 8.29
N LYS A 38 34.79 25.00 8.63
CA LYS A 38 35.93 25.02 7.70
C LYS A 38 35.64 24.15 6.48
N LEU A 39 35.10 22.95 6.65
CA LEU A 39 34.74 22.07 5.55
C LEU A 39 33.70 22.69 4.61
N ALA A 40 32.68 23.35 5.15
CA ALA A 40 31.65 23.98 4.34
C ALA A 40 32.22 25.05 3.40
N GLN A 41 33.20 25.84 3.86
CA GLN A 41 33.90 26.82 3.04
C GLN A 41 34.64 26.20 1.84
N TYR A 42 35.14 24.96 1.98
CA TYR A 42 35.79 24.22 0.90
C TYR A 42 34.81 23.54 -0.07
N VAL A 43 33.64 23.10 0.42
CA VAL A 43 32.64 22.39 -0.41
C VAL A 43 31.96 23.33 -1.42
N VAL A 44 31.87 24.62 -1.13
CA VAL A 44 31.40 25.65 -2.09
C VAL A 44 32.32 25.74 -3.33
N GLY A 45 33.58 25.30 -3.21
CA GLY A 45 34.59 25.27 -4.27
C GLY A 45 34.72 23.92 -4.99
N ARG A 46 33.61 23.34 -5.49
CA ARG A 46 33.54 22.27 -6.52
C ARG A 46 34.71 21.28 -6.64
N HIS A 47 35.13 20.57 -5.58
CA HIS A 47 35.76 19.25 -5.75
C HIS A 47 35.53 18.40 -4.50
N LYS A 48 35.08 17.15 -4.69
CA LYS A 48 35.10 16.08 -3.67
C LYS A 48 36.55 15.67 -3.39
N GLN A 49 37.35 16.57 -2.83
CA GLN A 49 38.73 16.26 -2.44
C GLN A 49 38.74 15.36 -1.21
N ASN A 50 39.73 14.47 -1.16
CA ASN A 50 39.97 13.63 0.01
C ASN A 50 40.24 14.50 1.24
N TRP A 51 39.45 14.30 2.31
CA TRP A 51 39.64 15.03 3.56
C TRP A 51 41.01 14.75 4.16
N SER A 52 41.67 15.81 4.64
CA SER A 52 42.95 15.71 5.33
C SER A 52 42.84 14.83 6.58
N ASN A 53 43.96 14.23 7.01
CA ASN A 53 43.98 13.39 8.20
C ASN A 53 43.55 14.15 9.46
N CYS A 54 43.87 15.45 9.55
CA CYS A 54 43.46 16.30 10.66
C CYS A 54 41.93 16.42 10.76
N VAL A 55 41.23 16.60 9.63
CA VAL A 55 39.75 16.62 9.59
C VAL A 55 39.18 15.29 10.06
N ARG A 56 39.73 14.17 9.57
CA ARG A 56 39.25 12.83 9.95
C ARG A 56 39.44 12.55 11.44
N GLN A 57 40.53 13.02 12.03
CA GLN A 57 40.79 12.89 13.47
C GLN A 57 39.81 13.73 14.29
N ARG A 58 39.59 15.00 13.91
CA ARG A 58 38.69 15.91 14.64
C ARG A 58 37.22 15.50 14.57
N LEU A 59 36.81 14.80 13.51
CA LEU A 59 35.45 14.28 13.33
C LEU A 59 35.37 12.76 13.54
N SER A 60 36.38 12.14 14.14
CA SER A 60 36.51 10.69 14.29
C SER A 60 35.29 10.08 14.98
N ARG A 61 34.83 10.69 16.07
CA ARG A 61 33.61 10.32 16.80
C ARG A 61 32.38 10.17 15.89
N LEU A 62 32.24 11.06 14.91
CA LEU A 62 31.10 11.08 13.99
C LEU A 62 31.30 10.20 12.74
N ILE A 63 32.56 10.01 12.30
CA ILE A 63 32.87 9.28 11.06
C ILE A 63 33.00 7.78 11.31
N ILE A 64 33.54 7.36 12.47
CA ILE A 64 33.79 5.94 12.78
C ILE A 64 32.49 5.12 12.73
N PRO A 65 31.38 5.52 13.38
CA PRO A 65 30.13 4.75 13.34
C PRO A 65 29.56 4.65 11.92
N LEU A 66 29.59 5.74 11.15
CA LEU A 66 29.13 5.75 9.76
C LEU A 66 29.94 4.76 8.90
N ARG A 67 31.27 4.77 9.03
CA ARG A 67 32.17 3.85 8.30
C ARG A 67 31.94 2.40 8.71
N ALA A 68 31.74 2.14 9.99
CA ALA A 68 31.46 0.79 10.50
C ALA A 68 30.16 0.24 9.89
N ALA A 69 29.07 1.02 9.92
CA ALA A 69 27.80 0.63 9.31
C ALA A 69 27.91 0.39 7.79
N LEU A 70 28.57 1.31 7.08
CA LEU A 70 28.80 1.19 5.63
C LEU A 70 29.65 -0.03 5.26
N LYS A 71 30.70 -0.31 6.04
CA LYS A 71 31.54 -1.49 5.87
C LYS A 71 30.74 -2.77 6.11
N TRP A 72 29.94 -2.80 7.17
CA TRP A 72 29.09 -3.96 7.49
C TRP A 72 28.07 -4.23 6.37
N MET A 73 27.46 -3.21 5.79
CA MET A 73 26.55 -3.35 4.63
C MET A 73 27.26 -3.67 3.30
N ASN A 74 28.59 -3.86 3.31
CA ASN A 74 29.41 -4.08 2.12
C ASN A 74 29.28 -2.95 1.07
N ALA A 75 29.29 -1.70 1.53
CA ALA A 75 29.25 -0.54 0.65
C ALA A 75 30.59 -0.34 -0.09
N ALA A 76 30.52 -0.09 -1.41
CA ALA A 76 31.68 0.27 -2.20
C ALA A 76 32.31 1.59 -1.71
N SER A 77 33.63 1.72 -1.80
CA SER A 77 34.40 2.87 -1.27
C SER A 77 33.88 4.24 -1.74
N THR A 78 33.51 4.36 -3.02
CA THR A 78 32.94 5.59 -3.61
C THR A 78 31.58 5.95 -3.00
N THR A 79 30.76 4.95 -2.70
CA THR A 79 29.45 5.12 -2.06
C THR A 79 29.61 5.46 -0.59
N THR A 80 30.55 4.80 0.10
CA THR A 80 30.90 5.09 1.49
C THR A 80 31.33 6.53 1.66
N ASN A 81 32.26 7.01 0.82
CA ASN A 81 32.72 8.39 0.89
C ASN A 81 31.62 9.39 0.54
N SER A 82 30.75 9.07 -0.42
CA SER A 82 29.62 9.94 -0.78
C SER A 82 28.59 10.03 0.35
N ALA A 83 28.20 8.91 0.95
CA ALA A 83 27.22 8.90 2.05
C ALA A 83 27.73 9.68 3.27
N ILE A 84 29.00 9.48 3.65
CA ILE A 84 29.61 10.23 4.77
C ILE A 84 29.68 11.72 4.45
N HIS A 85 30.06 12.07 3.21
CA HIS A 85 30.10 13.46 2.78
C HIS A 85 28.71 14.12 2.85
N ASP A 86 27.68 13.46 2.32
CA ASP A 86 26.31 13.97 2.28
C ASP A 86 25.76 14.19 3.70
N ILE A 87 26.00 13.27 4.64
CA ILE A 87 25.59 13.43 6.05
C ILE A 87 26.38 14.57 6.72
N ILE A 88 27.69 14.67 6.51
CA ILE A 88 28.52 15.73 7.11
C ILE A 88 28.14 17.12 6.62
N LEU A 89 27.77 17.25 5.34
CA LEU A 89 27.24 18.48 4.78
C LEU A 89 25.95 18.92 5.49
N GLU A 90 25.05 17.97 5.75
CA GLU A 90 23.80 18.24 6.46
C GLU A 90 24.01 18.52 7.95
N MET A 91 25.05 17.95 8.59
CA MET A 91 25.38 18.29 9.98
C MET A 91 25.80 19.75 10.12
N HIS A 92 26.52 20.27 9.13
CA HIS A 92 26.83 21.70 9.07
C HIS A 92 25.57 22.53 8.84
N ARG A 93 24.73 22.17 7.86
CA ARG A 93 23.51 22.92 7.51
C ARG A 93 22.51 22.99 8.67
N LEU A 94 22.32 21.87 9.38
CA LEU A 94 21.38 21.76 10.49
C LEU A 94 21.99 22.20 11.83
N GLU A 95 23.30 22.48 11.87
CA GLU A 95 24.08 22.77 13.08
C GLU A 95 23.92 21.70 14.18
N LYS A 96 23.70 20.45 13.75
CA LYS A 96 23.36 19.30 14.59
C LYS A 96 24.10 18.07 14.09
N ASN A 97 24.59 17.22 15.00
CA ASN A 97 25.11 15.93 14.57
C ASN A 97 23.94 14.97 14.25
N TYR A 98 24.21 13.93 13.46
CA TYR A 98 23.20 13.00 12.97
C TYR A 98 22.55 12.14 14.07
N TRP A 99 23.15 12.02 15.24
CA TRP A 99 22.54 11.34 16.40
C TRP A 99 21.34 12.13 16.96
N SER A 100 21.35 13.45 16.81
CA SER A 100 20.30 14.35 17.29
C SER A 100 19.20 14.66 16.27
N TRP A 101 19.32 14.16 15.04
CA TRP A 101 18.35 14.45 13.98
C TRP A 101 17.01 13.79 14.27
N THR A 102 15.95 14.59 14.21
CA THR A 102 14.57 14.13 14.32
C THR A 102 14.18 13.29 13.11
N GLN A 103 13.03 12.62 13.17
CA GLN A 103 12.51 11.91 12.00
C GLN A 103 12.24 12.86 10.82
N ASP A 104 11.86 14.12 11.08
CA ASP A 104 11.62 15.11 10.03
C ASP A 104 12.93 15.65 9.43
N ASP A 105 13.96 15.86 10.26
CA ASP A 105 15.31 16.18 9.78
C ASP A 105 15.81 15.09 8.83
N TRP A 106 15.64 13.82 9.21
CA TRP A 106 15.98 12.69 8.34
C TRP A 106 15.18 12.69 7.03
N LEU A 107 13.87 12.95 7.06
CA LEU A 107 13.06 13.01 5.84
C LEU A 107 13.55 14.13 4.89
N GLU A 108 13.93 15.28 5.41
CA GLU A 108 14.50 16.38 4.61
C GLU A 108 15.85 15.98 3.99
N VAL A 109 16.73 15.35 4.77
CA VAL A 109 18.05 14.89 4.31
C VAL A 109 17.91 13.82 3.23
N LEU A 110 17.02 12.86 3.44
CA LEU A 110 16.81 11.70 2.57
C LEU A 110 16.11 12.06 1.26
N CYS A 111 15.38 13.18 1.21
CA CYS A 111 14.56 13.60 0.08
C CYS A 111 13.46 12.57 -0.29
N SER A 112 12.56 12.93 -1.20
CA SER A 112 11.43 12.07 -1.61
C SER A 112 11.78 11.04 -2.70
N SER A 113 12.90 11.22 -3.42
CA SER A 113 13.32 10.31 -4.50
C SER A 113 14.83 10.37 -4.74
N GLU A 114 15.35 9.36 -5.45
CA GLU A 114 16.75 9.33 -5.90
C GLU A 114 17.12 10.55 -6.77
N GLU A 115 16.17 11.02 -7.60
CA GLU A 115 16.39 12.15 -8.48
C GLU A 115 16.57 13.45 -7.70
N VAL A 116 15.71 13.70 -6.71
CA VAL A 116 15.80 14.88 -5.83
C VAL A 116 17.08 14.83 -5.00
N PHE A 117 17.40 13.65 -4.46
CA PHE A 117 18.63 13.43 -3.70
C PHE A 117 19.89 13.70 -4.54
N ARG A 118 19.96 13.15 -5.76
CA ARG A 118 21.06 13.40 -6.70
C ARG A 118 21.18 14.88 -7.07
N LYS A 119 20.06 15.58 -7.25
CA LYS A 119 20.07 17.02 -7.55
C LYS A 119 20.62 17.82 -6.36
N LYS A 120 20.30 17.42 -5.13
CA LYS A 120 20.76 18.09 -3.90
C LYS A 120 22.26 17.86 -3.65
N TYR A 121 22.73 16.63 -3.75
CA TYR A 121 24.09 16.27 -3.30
C TYR A 121 25.09 15.98 -4.44
N GLY A 122 24.62 15.88 -5.69
CA GLY A 122 25.45 15.46 -6.82
C GLY A 122 25.99 14.04 -6.68
N SER A 123 25.43 13.24 -5.76
CA SER A 123 25.80 11.84 -5.55
C SER A 123 25.11 10.93 -6.56
N CYS A 124 25.79 9.85 -6.95
CA CYS A 124 25.32 8.91 -7.96
C CYS A 124 25.24 7.47 -7.39
N GLY A 125 24.60 6.58 -8.16
CA GLY A 125 24.49 5.18 -7.80
C GLY A 125 23.45 4.92 -6.71
N ASN A 126 23.82 4.11 -5.70
CA ASN A 126 22.93 3.70 -4.61
C ASN A 126 23.18 4.50 -3.31
N CYS A 127 23.77 5.70 -3.39
CA CYS A 127 24.17 6.49 -2.21
C CYS A 127 23.01 6.68 -1.23
N ARG A 128 21.85 7.13 -1.74
CA ARG A 128 20.65 7.36 -0.93
C ARG A 128 20.19 6.11 -0.18
N GLN A 129 20.31 4.92 -0.78
CA GLN A 129 19.95 3.65 -0.12
C GLN A 129 20.80 3.39 1.12
N TYR A 130 22.08 3.76 1.09
CA TYR A 130 22.96 3.63 2.25
C TYR A 130 22.72 4.71 3.29
N VAL A 131 22.37 5.94 2.89
CA VAL A 131 21.95 6.97 3.85
C VAL A 131 20.64 6.59 4.55
N LEU A 132 19.67 6.03 3.81
CA LEU A 132 18.46 5.42 4.39
C LEU A 132 18.80 4.32 5.41
N ALA A 133 19.73 3.42 5.04
CA ALA A 133 20.15 2.33 5.90
C ALA A 133 20.91 2.82 7.14
N ILE A 134 21.72 3.87 7.04
CA ILE A 134 22.38 4.52 8.17
C ILE A 134 21.36 5.11 9.14
N ALA A 135 20.40 5.89 8.63
CA ALA A 135 19.34 6.47 9.45
C ALA A 135 18.58 5.38 10.22
N TRP A 136 18.33 4.25 9.55
CA TRP A 136 17.70 3.09 10.17
C TRP A 136 18.62 2.40 11.19
N LEU A 137 19.85 2.02 10.84
CA LEU A 137 20.72 1.23 11.72
C LEU A 137 21.21 2.01 12.94
N LEU A 138 21.55 3.28 12.77
CA LEU A 138 22.20 4.08 13.82
C LEU A 138 21.20 4.96 14.58
N CYS A 139 20.22 5.55 13.90
CA CYS A 139 19.48 6.69 14.45
C CYS A 139 18.00 6.40 14.74
N GLY A 140 17.59 5.13 14.73
CA GLY A 140 16.21 4.77 15.05
C GLY A 140 15.18 5.31 14.05
N PHE A 141 15.57 5.72 12.84
CA PHE A 141 14.63 6.20 11.82
C PHE A 141 13.61 5.11 11.48
N ASN A 142 12.32 5.41 11.62
CA ASN A 142 11.25 4.42 11.45
C ASN A 142 10.08 4.92 10.59
N ARG A 143 10.18 6.12 10.00
CA ARG A 143 9.18 6.72 9.09
C ARG A 143 9.46 6.43 7.62
N LEU A 144 9.86 5.20 7.31
CA LEU A 144 10.20 4.79 5.93
C LEU A 144 9.00 4.86 4.99
N GLU A 145 7.77 4.72 5.48
CA GLU A 145 6.57 4.93 4.69
C GLU A 145 6.43 6.37 4.17
N ALA A 146 7.05 7.35 4.84
CA ALA A 146 7.06 8.75 4.44
C ALA A 146 8.31 9.14 3.62
N ALA A 147 9.31 8.25 3.49
CA ALA A 147 10.58 8.53 2.81
C ALA A 147 10.48 8.52 1.26
N GLY A 148 9.27 8.59 0.71
CA GLY A 148 9.03 8.61 -0.73
C GLY A 148 9.38 7.29 -1.43
N CYS A 149 9.87 7.38 -2.68
CA CYS A 149 10.14 6.18 -3.48
C CYS A 149 11.56 5.65 -3.26
N PHE A 150 11.69 4.36 -2.97
CA PHE A 150 12.97 3.68 -2.82
C PHE A 150 12.83 2.16 -3.06
N TYR A 151 13.96 1.48 -3.26
CA TYR A 151 14.00 0.04 -3.50
C TYR A 151 13.93 -0.74 -2.18
N HIS A 152 12.72 -1.14 -1.78
CA HIS A 152 12.46 -1.86 -0.52
C HIS A 152 13.35 -3.09 -0.33
N TYR A 153 13.45 -3.98 -1.34
CA TYR A 153 14.28 -5.17 -1.25
C TYR A 153 15.77 -4.83 -1.05
N ARG A 154 16.29 -3.83 -1.78
CA ARG A 154 17.69 -3.42 -1.63
C ARG A 154 18.01 -2.87 -0.24
N LEU A 155 17.05 -2.20 0.40
CA LEU A 155 17.19 -1.71 1.77
C LEU A 155 17.08 -2.86 2.77
N SER A 156 16.07 -3.73 2.62
CA SER A 156 15.89 -4.92 3.46
C SER A 156 17.12 -5.83 3.46
N VAL A 157 17.70 -6.11 2.29
CA VAL A 157 18.93 -6.90 2.18
C VAL A 157 20.12 -6.23 2.88
N LYS A 158 20.18 -4.89 2.93
CA LYS A 158 21.24 -4.16 3.64
C LYS A 158 21.12 -4.24 5.14
N VAL A 159 19.91 -4.18 5.68
CA VAL A 159 19.69 -4.05 7.13
C VAL A 159 19.32 -5.36 7.82
N PHE A 160 18.67 -6.28 7.12
CA PHE A 160 18.29 -7.61 7.63
C PHE A 160 19.19 -8.73 7.09
N GLY A 161 20.00 -8.45 6.06
CA GLY A 161 20.75 -9.47 5.34
C GLY A 161 19.90 -10.17 4.28
N ARG A 162 20.59 -10.73 3.28
CA ARG A 162 19.95 -11.42 2.15
C ARG A 162 19.19 -12.67 2.57
N PRO A 163 19.77 -13.62 3.35
CA PRO A 163 19.08 -14.86 3.67
C PRO A 163 17.76 -14.64 4.41
N ALA A 164 17.75 -13.75 5.40
CA ALA A 164 16.55 -13.45 6.18
C ALA A 164 15.48 -12.72 5.35
N THR A 165 15.90 -11.79 4.48
CA THR A 165 14.99 -11.10 3.55
C THR A 165 14.35 -12.08 2.56
N GLU A 166 15.15 -12.97 1.97
CA GLU A 166 14.65 -13.96 1.01
C GLU A 166 13.76 -15.01 1.67
N ALA A 167 14.10 -15.47 2.88
CA ALA A 167 13.25 -16.36 3.66
C ALA A 167 11.87 -15.75 3.94
N ALA A 168 11.82 -14.47 4.35
CA ALA A 168 10.56 -13.75 4.57
C ALA A 168 9.71 -13.63 3.30
N VAL A 169 10.35 -13.30 2.17
CA VAL A 169 9.67 -13.18 0.87
C VAL A 169 9.15 -14.53 0.39
N ASN A 170 9.95 -15.59 0.50
CA ASN A 170 9.57 -16.94 0.09
C ASN A 170 8.40 -17.46 0.92
N LYS A 171 8.43 -17.26 2.25
CA LYS A 171 7.34 -17.62 3.16
C LYS A 171 6.03 -16.93 2.76
N LEU A 172 6.07 -15.64 2.42
CA LEU A 172 4.89 -14.95 1.89
C LEU A 172 4.41 -15.56 0.56
N GLN A 173 5.33 -15.83 -0.37
CA GLN A 173 4.99 -16.36 -1.69
C GLN A 173 4.31 -17.73 -1.60
N GLU A 174 4.80 -18.62 -0.73
CA GLU A 174 4.19 -19.92 -0.46
C GLU A 174 2.75 -19.78 0.08
N ASN A 175 2.54 -18.88 1.04
CA ASN A 175 1.21 -18.61 1.59
C ASN A 175 0.25 -18.00 0.55
N MET A 176 0.75 -17.07 -0.28
CA MET A 176 0.00 -16.51 -1.39
C MET A 176 -0.45 -17.58 -2.39
N GLN A 177 0.44 -18.52 -2.74
CA GLN A 177 0.12 -19.64 -3.62
C GLN A 177 -0.98 -20.55 -3.02
N ARG A 178 -0.88 -20.89 -1.73
CA ARG A 178 -1.90 -21.69 -1.02
C ARG A 178 -3.27 -21.02 -1.02
N LEU A 179 -3.31 -19.69 -0.95
CA LEU A 179 -4.55 -18.90 -0.96
C LEU A 179 -5.08 -18.60 -2.38
N GLY A 180 -4.44 -19.14 -3.43
CA GLY A 180 -4.87 -18.96 -4.82
C GLY A 180 -4.54 -17.59 -5.43
N PHE A 181 -3.61 -16.84 -4.82
CA PHE A 181 -3.09 -15.63 -5.45
C PHE A 181 -2.12 -16.00 -6.58
N VAL A 182 -2.14 -15.20 -7.66
CA VAL A 182 -1.15 -15.31 -8.73
C VAL A 182 0.24 -15.04 -8.15
N ALA A 183 1.19 -15.94 -8.43
CA ALA A 183 2.57 -15.80 -7.96
C ALA A 183 3.19 -14.49 -8.49
N ALA A 184 4.09 -13.89 -7.71
CA ALA A 184 4.94 -12.75 -8.07
C ALA A 184 4.29 -11.35 -8.15
N ASP A 185 3.28 -11.02 -7.34
CA ASP A 185 2.89 -9.60 -7.16
C ASP A 185 3.98 -8.83 -6.40
N ASN A 186 4.85 -8.16 -7.16
CA ASN A 186 5.93 -7.32 -6.64
C ASN A 186 5.44 -6.24 -5.68
N ASN A 187 4.19 -5.76 -5.79
CA ASN A 187 3.67 -4.74 -4.89
C ASN A 187 3.31 -5.32 -3.53
N ILE A 188 2.78 -6.55 -3.46
CA ILE A 188 2.52 -7.22 -2.17
C ILE A 188 3.85 -7.57 -1.49
N ARG A 189 4.82 -8.06 -2.26
CA ARG A 189 6.20 -8.24 -1.78
C ARG A 189 6.79 -6.94 -1.22
N ASN A 190 6.67 -5.83 -1.94
CA ASN A 190 7.18 -4.54 -1.48
C ASN A 190 6.45 -4.02 -0.25
N ALA A 191 5.13 -4.25 -0.14
CA ALA A 191 4.36 -3.90 1.05
C ALA A 191 4.81 -4.70 2.28
N LEU A 192 5.15 -5.98 2.11
CA LEU A 192 5.75 -6.79 3.17
C LEU A 192 7.09 -6.19 3.62
N LEU A 193 8.00 -5.98 2.67
CA LEU A 193 9.34 -5.46 2.95
C LEU A 193 9.30 -4.09 3.62
N LEU A 194 8.41 -3.18 3.18
CA LEU A 194 8.20 -1.91 3.84
C LEU A 194 7.70 -2.10 5.28
N SER A 195 6.73 -2.99 5.49
CA SER A 195 6.17 -3.24 6.83
C SER A 195 7.25 -3.79 7.78
N MET A 196 8.06 -4.75 7.31
CA MET A 196 9.24 -5.26 8.03
C MET A 196 10.20 -4.15 8.42
N LEU A 197 10.53 -3.27 7.47
CA LEU A 197 11.43 -2.14 7.70
C LEU A 197 10.87 -1.13 8.69
N CYS A 198 9.58 -0.78 8.59
CA CYS A 198 8.93 0.18 9.49
C CYS A 198 8.83 -0.34 10.94
N GLN A 199 8.51 -1.62 11.12
CA GLN A 199 8.42 -2.26 12.44
C GLN A 199 9.77 -2.77 12.97
N ARG A 200 10.79 -2.81 12.11
CA ARG A 200 12.10 -3.42 12.40
C ARG A 200 12.02 -4.90 12.77
N GLN A 201 11.16 -5.62 12.05
CA GLN A 201 10.91 -7.03 12.29
C GLN A 201 11.06 -7.79 10.98
N VAL A 202 11.97 -8.76 10.94
CA VAL A 202 12.25 -9.57 9.75
C VAL A 202 11.29 -10.74 9.60
N ASP A 203 10.71 -11.23 10.70
CA ASP A 203 9.74 -12.32 10.67
C ASP A 203 8.35 -11.78 10.29
N PRO A 204 7.78 -12.16 9.11
CA PRO A 204 6.49 -11.68 8.67
C PRO A 204 5.35 -11.97 9.67
N GLU A 205 5.45 -13.07 10.43
CA GLU A 205 4.40 -13.49 11.36
C GLU A 205 4.37 -12.66 12.65
N LYS A 206 5.44 -11.92 12.93
CA LYS A 206 5.53 -11.00 14.07
C LYS A 206 5.13 -9.57 13.70
N LEU A 207 4.71 -9.34 12.45
CA LEU A 207 4.21 -8.03 12.04
C LEU A 207 2.87 -7.74 12.69
N GLU A 208 2.69 -6.50 13.12
CA GLU A 208 1.47 -6.04 13.76
C GLU A 208 0.51 -5.40 12.75
N LEU A 209 -0.79 -5.52 13.02
CA LEU A 209 -1.83 -4.90 12.21
C LEU A 209 -1.65 -3.37 12.11
N GLU A 210 -1.19 -2.73 13.18
CA GLU A 210 -0.94 -1.29 13.23
C GLU A 210 0.16 -0.83 12.26
N THR A 211 1.20 -1.65 12.05
CA THR A 211 2.23 -1.37 11.04
C THR A 211 1.62 -1.30 9.64
N LEU A 212 0.72 -2.24 9.31
CA LEU A 212 0.06 -2.24 8.01
C LEU A 212 -0.92 -1.06 7.88
N LYS A 213 -1.66 -0.71 8.94
CA LYS A 213 -2.51 0.49 8.97
C LYS A 213 -1.69 1.76 8.73
N ARG A 214 -0.51 1.86 9.33
CA ARG A 214 0.42 2.98 9.15
C ARG A 214 0.87 3.10 7.70
N VAL A 215 1.28 1.99 7.06
CA VAL A 215 1.65 1.97 5.63
C VAL A 215 0.47 2.34 4.72
N ILE A 216 -0.75 1.88 5.05
CA ILE A 216 -1.96 2.23 4.31
C ILE A 216 -2.26 3.74 4.42
N THR A 217 -2.05 4.33 5.60
CA THR A 217 -2.42 5.72 5.88
C THR A 217 -1.39 6.71 5.32
N TYR A 218 -0.12 6.50 5.65
CA TYR A 218 0.96 7.46 5.37
C TYR A 218 1.86 7.06 4.21
N GLY A 219 1.79 5.80 3.77
CA GLY A 219 2.60 5.30 2.67
C GLY A 219 2.16 5.80 1.30
N PRO A 220 3.02 5.59 0.28
CA PRO A 220 2.72 5.92 -1.11
C PRO A 220 1.42 5.30 -1.61
N VAL A 221 0.66 6.06 -2.42
CA VAL A 221 -0.67 5.66 -2.93
C VAL A 221 -0.65 4.28 -3.59
N TYR A 222 0.38 3.98 -4.38
CA TYR A 222 0.50 2.69 -5.09
C TYR A 222 0.65 1.48 -4.14
N MET A 223 1.06 1.69 -2.88
CA MET A 223 1.35 0.64 -1.91
C MET A 223 0.18 0.35 -0.98
N ARG A 224 -0.76 1.29 -0.83
CA ARG A 224 -1.90 1.17 0.10
C ARG A 224 -2.75 -0.07 -0.18
N ARG A 225 -3.05 -0.32 -1.47
CA ARG A 225 -3.81 -1.50 -1.90
C ARG A 225 -3.10 -2.81 -1.58
N SER A 226 -1.79 -2.84 -1.78
CA SER A 226 -0.97 -4.02 -1.55
C SER A 226 -0.79 -4.30 -0.07
N ALA A 227 -0.62 -3.27 0.77
CA ALA A 227 -0.61 -3.41 2.23
C ALA A 227 -1.96 -3.91 2.78
N ALA A 228 -3.09 -3.41 2.27
CA ALA A 228 -4.40 -3.98 2.62
C ALA A 228 -4.57 -5.43 2.16
N THR A 229 -4.04 -5.77 0.98
CA THR A 229 -4.07 -7.17 0.51
C THR A 229 -3.20 -8.06 1.37
N LEU A 230 -2.01 -7.61 1.77
CA LEU A 230 -1.14 -8.29 2.71
C LEU A 230 -1.84 -8.54 4.05
N SER A 231 -2.57 -7.56 4.59
CA SER A 231 -3.32 -7.74 5.84
C SER A 231 -4.42 -8.80 5.74
N ARG A 232 -5.04 -8.96 4.55
CA ARG A 232 -6.02 -10.03 4.30
C ARG A 232 -5.37 -11.40 4.18
N ILE A 233 -4.17 -11.48 3.61
CA ILE A 233 -3.37 -12.70 3.58
C ILE A 233 -3.02 -13.11 5.01
N PHE A 234 -2.52 -12.17 5.84
CA PHE A 234 -2.20 -12.46 7.24
C PHE A 234 -3.42 -12.84 8.08
N ALA A 235 -4.59 -12.24 7.84
CA ALA A 235 -5.83 -12.68 8.47
C ALA A 235 -6.24 -14.11 8.05
N ALA A 236 -6.09 -14.45 6.77
CA ALA A 236 -6.35 -15.81 6.29
C ALA A 236 -5.36 -16.84 6.84
N MET A 237 -4.15 -16.41 7.22
CA MET A 237 -3.15 -17.22 7.93
C MET A 237 -3.43 -17.31 9.45
N GLY A 238 -4.45 -16.64 9.97
CA GLY A 238 -4.76 -16.61 11.40
C GLY A 238 -3.88 -15.69 12.25
N LEU A 239 -3.04 -14.85 11.61
CA LEU A 239 -2.16 -13.90 12.31
C LEU A 239 -2.91 -12.66 12.79
N PHE A 240 -3.96 -12.27 12.05
CA PHE A 240 -4.81 -11.13 12.39
C PHE A 240 -6.27 -11.56 12.53
N PRO A 241 -7.05 -10.88 13.39
CA PRO A 241 -8.48 -11.16 13.53
C PRO A 241 -9.26 -10.87 12.25
N ALA A 242 -8.85 -9.84 11.50
CA ALA A 242 -9.46 -9.47 10.23
C ALA A 242 -8.46 -8.69 9.36
N GLY A 243 -8.62 -8.81 8.04
CA GLY A 243 -7.86 -8.01 7.09
C GLY A 243 -8.42 -6.59 6.95
N ILE A 244 -7.54 -5.64 6.66
CA ILE A 244 -7.86 -4.23 6.45
C ILE A 244 -8.39 -4.05 5.03
N ASP A 245 -9.44 -3.24 4.91
CA ASP A 245 -9.84 -2.69 3.63
C ASP A 245 -9.36 -1.23 3.51
N HIS A 246 -8.30 -1.00 2.73
CA HIS A 246 -7.81 0.36 2.43
C HIS A 246 -8.84 1.26 1.76
N ARG A 247 -9.92 0.71 1.19
CA ARG A 247 -10.96 1.50 0.52
C ARG A 247 -12.06 1.94 1.45
N ILE A 248 -12.03 1.71 2.77
CA ILE A 248 -13.19 2.03 3.65
C ILE A 248 -13.73 3.45 3.43
N LEU A 249 -12.85 4.44 3.25
CA LEU A 249 -13.23 5.84 2.98
C LEU A 249 -13.57 6.11 1.50
N GLU A 250 -12.98 5.35 0.57
CA GLU A 250 -13.27 5.42 -0.88
C GLU A 250 -14.42 4.50 -1.30
N ARG A 251 -14.97 3.74 -0.35
CA ARG A 251 -16.06 2.81 -0.63
C ARG A 251 -17.24 3.67 -1.04
N ARG A 252 -17.81 3.36 -2.20
CA ARG A 252 -19.16 3.82 -2.58
C ARG A 252 -20.26 3.32 -1.62
N ARG A 253 -19.92 2.46 -0.63
CA ARG A 253 -20.85 1.68 0.21
C ARG A 253 -20.28 1.51 1.64
N PRO A 254 -20.99 1.88 2.71
CA PRO A 254 -20.56 1.55 4.07
C PRO A 254 -20.54 0.03 4.32
N HIS A 255 -19.77 -0.40 5.32
CA HIS A 255 -19.70 -1.81 5.72
C HIS A 255 -21.06 -2.27 6.28
N GLY A 256 -21.56 -3.44 5.85
CA GLY A 256 -22.81 -4.01 6.38
C GLY A 256 -24.12 -3.38 5.86
N GLU A 257 -24.07 -2.28 5.09
CA GLU A 257 -25.25 -1.58 4.57
C GLU A 257 -25.82 -2.17 3.26
N TYR A 258 -25.76 -3.49 3.08
CA TYR A 258 -26.37 -4.10 1.91
C TYR A 258 -27.88 -4.29 2.09
N ARG A 259 -28.63 -3.18 2.07
CA ARG A 259 -30.10 -3.14 2.14
C ARG A 259 -30.80 -3.51 0.83
N ALA A 260 -30.22 -4.42 0.04
CA ALA A 260 -30.73 -4.71 -1.29
C ALA A 260 -32.05 -5.48 -1.31
N THR A 261 -32.45 -6.10 -0.21
CA THR A 261 -33.79 -6.68 -0.07
C THR A 261 -34.80 -5.70 0.50
N SER A 262 -34.36 -4.55 1.02
CA SER A 262 -35.26 -3.54 1.58
C SER A 262 -36.20 -2.97 0.51
N ASN A 263 -37.46 -2.79 0.90
CA ASN A 263 -38.55 -2.29 0.08
C ASN A 263 -38.92 -3.16 -1.14
N VAL A 264 -38.47 -4.41 -1.20
CA VAL A 264 -38.95 -5.41 -2.17
C VAL A 264 -40.17 -6.13 -1.58
N PRO A 265 -41.26 -6.35 -2.35
CA PRO A 265 -42.38 -7.17 -1.90
C PRO A 265 -41.93 -8.56 -1.46
N GLU A 266 -42.50 -9.07 -0.36
CA GLU A 266 -42.04 -10.31 0.26
C GLU A 266 -42.16 -11.51 -0.69
N GLU A 267 -43.28 -11.65 -1.39
CA GLU A 267 -43.49 -12.73 -2.34
C GLU A 267 -42.51 -12.66 -3.52
N TRP A 268 -42.33 -11.48 -4.12
CA TRP A 268 -41.33 -11.27 -5.17
C TRP A 268 -39.91 -11.61 -4.70
N LEU A 269 -39.56 -11.24 -3.46
CA LEU A 269 -38.26 -11.54 -2.87
C LEU A 269 -38.05 -13.06 -2.73
N ARG A 270 -39.07 -13.83 -2.32
CA ARG A 270 -38.99 -15.30 -2.25
C ARG A 270 -38.65 -15.91 -3.62
N TRP A 271 -39.26 -15.42 -4.70
CA TRP A 271 -38.97 -15.86 -6.07
C TRP A 271 -37.56 -15.49 -6.51
N CYS A 272 -37.11 -14.28 -6.20
CA CYS A 272 -35.73 -13.88 -6.43
C CYS A 272 -34.78 -14.85 -5.71
N GLU A 273 -35.01 -15.12 -4.42
CA GLU A 273 -34.14 -15.97 -3.59
C GLU A 273 -34.08 -17.40 -4.09
N ARG A 274 -35.23 -17.95 -4.51
CA ARG A 274 -35.29 -19.25 -5.18
C ARG A 274 -34.43 -19.24 -6.44
N TRP A 275 -34.58 -18.23 -7.31
CA TRP A 275 -33.77 -18.08 -8.52
C TRP A 275 -32.29 -18.04 -8.22
N ARG A 276 -31.88 -17.28 -7.21
CA ARG A 276 -30.48 -17.17 -6.83
C ARG A 276 -29.90 -18.52 -6.35
N LYS A 277 -30.69 -19.32 -5.63
CA LYS A 277 -30.26 -20.64 -5.15
C LYS A 277 -30.13 -21.67 -6.28
N THR A 278 -30.86 -21.50 -7.37
CA THR A 278 -30.92 -22.48 -8.47
C THR A 278 -30.21 -22.04 -9.76
N ALA A 279 -29.83 -20.76 -9.88
CA ALA A 279 -29.22 -20.22 -11.08
C ALA A 279 -27.82 -20.81 -11.35
N ILE A 280 -27.65 -21.45 -12.50
CA ILE A 280 -26.34 -21.94 -12.97
C ILE A 280 -25.68 -20.83 -13.79
N LYS A 281 -25.11 -19.84 -13.09
CA LYS A 281 -24.41 -18.70 -13.72
C LYS A 281 -23.05 -18.44 -13.08
N ALA A 282 -22.16 -17.80 -13.83
CA ALA A 282 -20.93 -17.25 -13.26
C ALA A 282 -21.27 -16.29 -12.10
N PRO A 283 -20.52 -16.27 -10.98
CA PRO A 283 -20.88 -15.50 -9.78
C PRO A 283 -21.13 -14.01 -10.03
N SER A 284 -20.37 -13.39 -10.94
CA SER A 284 -20.56 -11.99 -11.32
C SER A 284 -21.87 -11.75 -12.08
N SER A 285 -22.30 -12.71 -12.90
CA SER A 285 -23.53 -12.64 -13.69
C SER A 285 -24.77 -12.93 -12.85
N GLU A 286 -24.69 -13.89 -11.92
CA GLU A 286 -25.72 -14.12 -10.90
C GLU A 286 -25.95 -12.85 -10.10
N LEU A 287 -24.88 -12.28 -9.52
CA LEU A 287 -24.94 -11.08 -8.69
C LEU A 287 -25.51 -9.87 -9.46
N SER A 288 -25.11 -9.67 -10.71
CA SER A 288 -25.65 -8.59 -11.54
C SER A 288 -27.14 -8.78 -11.86
N THR A 289 -27.57 -10.02 -12.09
CA THR A 289 -28.99 -10.32 -12.42
C THR A 289 -29.85 -10.15 -11.17
N TRP A 290 -29.37 -10.68 -10.04
CA TRP A 290 -29.98 -10.55 -8.71
C TRP A 290 -30.37 -9.10 -8.38
N TYR A 291 -29.46 -8.14 -8.55
CA TYR A 291 -29.81 -6.75 -8.24
C TYR A 291 -30.85 -6.14 -9.19
N ARG A 292 -30.86 -6.57 -10.45
CA ARG A 292 -31.81 -6.06 -11.46
C ARG A 292 -33.22 -6.63 -11.24
N ILE A 293 -33.33 -7.88 -10.81
CA ILE A 293 -34.64 -8.48 -10.47
C ILE A 293 -35.23 -7.88 -9.18
N LEU A 294 -34.38 -7.48 -8.22
CA LEU A 294 -34.83 -6.73 -7.04
C LEU A 294 -35.29 -5.30 -7.39
N GLN A 295 -34.62 -4.63 -8.35
CA GLN A 295 -35.08 -3.32 -8.86
C GLN A 295 -36.49 -3.43 -9.46
N CYS A 296 -36.76 -4.49 -10.22
CA CYS A 296 -38.07 -4.78 -10.76
C CYS A 296 -39.13 -4.94 -9.66
N GLY A 297 -38.84 -5.71 -8.61
CA GLY A 297 -39.76 -5.87 -7.47
C GLY A 297 -40.09 -4.54 -6.77
N ARG A 298 -39.13 -3.61 -6.67
CA ARG A 298 -39.41 -2.27 -6.14
C ARG A 298 -40.26 -1.42 -7.07
N TRP A 299 -40.05 -1.54 -8.37
CA TRP A 299 -40.89 -0.87 -9.36
C TRP A 299 -42.33 -1.39 -9.28
N LEU A 300 -42.52 -2.71 -9.25
CA LEU A 300 -43.82 -3.33 -9.06
C LEU A 300 -44.52 -2.79 -7.81
N LYS A 301 -43.85 -2.83 -6.65
CA LYS A 301 -44.42 -2.32 -5.39
C LYS A 301 -44.97 -0.90 -5.50
N ALA A 302 -44.33 -0.05 -6.31
CA ALA A 302 -44.66 1.36 -6.39
C ALA A 302 -45.63 1.71 -7.53
N THR A 303 -45.75 0.86 -8.55
CA THR A 303 -46.55 1.15 -9.76
C THR A 303 -47.72 0.17 -9.95
N HIS A 304 -47.57 -1.05 -9.47
CA HIS A 304 -48.55 -2.13 -9.53
C HIS A 304 -48.59 -2.87 -8.18
N PRO A 305 -49.07 -2.23 -7.10
CA PRO A 305 -49.07 -2.84 -5.76
C PRO A 305 -49.94 -4.11 -5.66
N ASP A 306 -50.90 -4.27 -6.58
CA ASP A 306 -51.80 -5.43 -6.67
C ASP A 306 -51.12 -6.66 -7.31
N ILE A 307 -49.90 -6.50 -7.82
CA ILE A 307 -49.10 -7.58 -8.40
C ILE A 307 -48.20 -8.14 -7.32
N HIS A 308 -48.51 -9.36 -6.88
CA HIS A 308 -47.86 -10.00 -5.73
C HIS A 308 -46.83 -11.04 -6.19
N SER A 309 -47.10 -11.72 -7.32
CA SER A 309 -46.32 -12.84 -7.81
C SER A 309 -45.85 -12.64 -9.26
N PRO A 310 -44.74 -13.28 -9.70
CA PRO A 310 -44.40 -13.36 -11.12
C PRO A 310 -45.50 -13.99 -11.98
N ALA A 311 -46.38 -14.81 -11.40
CA ALA A 311 -47.52 -15.41 -12.11
C ALA A 311 -48.58 -14.37 -12.54
N ASP A 312 -48.70 -13.26 -11.80
CA ASP A 312 -49.63 -12.17 -12.12
C ASP A 312 -49.08 -11.27 -13.26
N TRP A 313 -47.86 -11.56 -13.75
CA TRP A 313 -47.17 -10.72 -14.73
C TRP A 313 -47.78 -10.89 -16.14
N SER A 314 -48.64 -9.95 -16.51
CA SER A 314 -49.26 -9.91 -17.83
C SER A 314 -48.35 -9.31 -18.91
N ARG A 315 -48.77 -9.43 -20.17
CA ARG A 315 -48.13 -8.76 -21.31
C ARG A 315 -48.13 -7.25 -21.16
N ASP A 316 -49.20 -6.68 -20.62
CA ASP A 316 -49.35 -5.23 -20.46
C ASP A 316 -48.36 -4.70 -19.41
N ILE A 317 -48.23 -5.39 -18.27
CA ILE A 317 -47.22 -5.07 -17.24
C ILE A 317 -45.81 -5.18 -17.82
N ALA A 318 -45.55 -6.17 -18.68
CA ALA A 318 -44.25 -6.29 -19.34
C ALA A 318 -43.94 -5.09 -20.24
N LEU A 319 -44.92 -4.60 -21.01
CA LEU A 319 -44.77 -3.42 -21.86
C LEU A 319 -44.53 -2.15 -21.03
N GLU A 320 -45.28 -1.98 -19.94
CA GLU A 320 -45.11 -0.88 -19.00
C GLU A 320 -43.72 -0.90 -18.35
N TYR A 321 -43.25 -2.08 -17.92
CA TYR A 321 -41.91 -2.22 -17.38
C TYR A 321 -40.82 -1.87 -18.40
N VAL A 322 -40.97 -2.29 -19.66
CA VAL A 322 -40.04 -1.92 -20.73
C VAL A 322 -40.02 -0.41 -20.93
N ALA A 323 -41.18 0.25 -20.95
CA ALA A 323 -41.28 1.70 -21.05
C ALA A 323 -40.61 2.40 -19.85
N ALA A 324 -40.85 1.90 -18.63
CA ALA A 324 -40.23 2.40 -17.41
C ALA A 324 -38.70 2.27 -17.42
N VAL A 325 -38.17 1.13 -17.89
CA VAL A 325 -36.72 0.91 -18.04
C VAL A 325 -36.13 1.82 -19.10
N CYS A 326 -36.84 2.06 -20.20
CA CYS A 326 -36.40 2.99 -21.24
C CYS A 326 -36.21 4.42 -20.70
N GLN A 327 -36.98 4.83 -19.69
CA GLN A 327 -36.88 6.16 -19.06
C GLN A 327 -36.14 6.14 -17.71
N MET A 328 -35.59 4.99 -17.29
CA MET A 328 -35.06 4.82 -15.95
C MET A 328 -33.82 5.69 -15.72
N LYS A 329 -33.83 6.39 -14.58
CA LYS A 329 -32.73 7.23 -14.11
C LYS A 329 -31.80 6.47 -13.17
N ILE A 330 -30.53 6.85 -13.15
CA ILE A 330 -29.53 6.29 -12.25
C ILE A 330 -30.01 6.46 -10.80
N GLY A 331 -29.98 5.35 -10.03
CA GLY A 331 -30.41 5.30 -8.63
C GLY A 331 -31.91 5.03 -8.44
N GLN A 332 -32.74 5.12 -9.49
CA GLN A 332 -34.15 4.77 -9.42
C GLN A 332 -34.30 3.27 -9.08
N TRP A 333 -35.25 2.95 -8.20
CA TRP A 333 -35.53 1.58 -7.73
C TRP A 333 -34.34 0.82 -7.11
N SER A 334 -33.27 1.53 -6.74
CA SER A 334 -32.07 0.96 -6.13
C SER A 334 -32.00 1.32 -4.65
N GLU A 335 -31.49 0.42 -3.80
CA GLU A 335 -31.24 0.69 -2.39
C GLU A 335 -29.85 0.11 -2.00
N PRO A 336 -28.95 0.91 -1.39
CA PRO A 336 -29.10 2.32 -1.10
C PRO A 336 -28.88 3.25 -2.30
N ARG A 337 -29.64 4.37 -2.36
CA ARG A 337 -29.60 5.34 -3.47
C ARG A 337 -28.32 6.20 -3.48
N HIS A 338 -27.70 6.42 -2.33
CA HIS A 338 -26.54 7.31 -2.16
C HIS A 338 -25.30 6.89 -2.97
N MET A 339 -25.26 5.67 -3.49
CA MET A 339 -24.13 5.15 -4.28
C MET A 339 -23.83 5.91 -5.57
N TYR A 340 -24.77 6.73 -6.04
CA TYR A 340 -24.68 7.46 -7.29
C TYR A 340 -24.70 8.96 -7.11
N GLN A 341 -24.45 9.52 -5.91
CA GLN A 341 -24.64 10.94 -5.56
C GLN A 341 -24.41 11.95 -6.71
N ASN A 342 -23.31 11.83 -7.46
CA ASN A 342 -22.95 12.75 -8.55
C ASN A 342 -23.70 12.52 -9.90
N ARG A 343 -24.50 11.46 -10.00
CA ARG A 343 -25.18 10.99 -11.21
C ARG A 343 -26.64 10.59 -10.98
N ILE A 344 -27.14 10.62 -9.74
CA ILE A 344 -28.55 10.34 -9.42
C ILE A 344 -29.43 11.22 -10.30
N GLY A 345 -30.48 10.64 -10.88
CA GLY A 345 -31.43 11.37 -11.71
C GLY A 345 -31.02 11.56 -13.18
N GLN A 346 -29.77 11.25 -13.55
CA GLN A 346 -29.37 11.18 -14.97
C GLN A 346 -29.99 9.95 -15.63
N LEU A 347 -30.34 10.04 -16.91
CA LEU A 347 -30.85 8.90 -17.68
C LEU A 347 -29.77 7.81 -17.76
N MET A 348 -30.17 6.55 -17.59
CA MET A 348 -29.26 5.42 -17.74
C MET A 348 -28.80 5.26 -19.19
N THR A 349 -27.57 4.75 -19.39
CA THR A 349 -27.06 4.45 -20.73
C THR A 349 -27.89 3.36 -21.40
N ALA A 350 -27.90 3.33 -22.74
CA ALA A 350 -28.61 2.28 -23.50
C ALA A 350 -28.16 0.87 -23.10
N SER A 351 -26.85 0.65 -22.95
CA SER A 351 -26.29 -0.63 -22.51
C SER A 351 -26.76 -1.05 -21.10
N ALA A 352 -26.85 -0.11 -20.16
CA ALA A 352 -27.34 -0.41 -18.81
C ALA A 352 -28.82 -0.79 -18.80
N ARG A 353 -29.65 -0.08 -19.57
CA ARG A 353 -31.09 -0.39 -19.76
C ARG A 353 -31.29 -1.76 -20.41
N ALA A 354 -30.55 -2.05 -21.48
CA ALA A 354 -30.56 -3.37 -22.13
C ALA A 354 -30.18 -4.49 -21.14
N GLY A 355 -29.20 -4.24 -20.27
CA GLY A 355 -28.81 -5.17 -19.22
C GLY A 355 -29.93 -5.46 -18.21
N ILE A 356 -30.72 -4.45 -17.82
CA ILE A 356 -31.88 -4.63 -16.94
C ILE A 356 -32.94 -5.52 -17.62
N LEU A 357 -33.31 -5.19 -18.86
CA LEU A 357 -34.28 -5.98 -19.61
C LEU A 357 -33.82 -7.43 -19.81
N GLN A 358 -32.53 -7.63 -20.10
CA GLN A 358 -31.97 -8.97 -20.25
C GLN A 358 -32.02 -9.77 -18.95
N ALA A 359 -31.79 -9.14 -17.79
CA ALA A 359 -31.88 -9.81 -16.49
C ALA A 359 -33.31 -10.29 -16.21
N ILE A 360 -34.32 -9.46 -16.52
CA ILE A 360 -35.72 -9.82 -16.33
C ILE A 360 -36.17 -10.91 -17.30
N ARG A 361 -35.75 -10.85 -18.56
CA ARG A 361 -36.01 -11.93 -19.53
C ARG A 361 -35.43 -13.27 -19.06
N VAL A 362 -34.19 -13.26 -18.57
CA VAL A 362 -33.56 -14.47 -18.03
C VAL A 362 -34.32 -14.99 -16.83
N PHE A 363 -34.68 -14.11 -15.89
CA PHE A 363 -35.45 -14.48 -14.71
C PHE A 363 -36.76 -15.18 -15.08
N PHE A 364 -37.61 -14.56 -15.91
CA PHE A 364 -38.88 -15.15 -16.33
C PHE A 364 -38.73 -16.45 -17.12
N ARG A 365 -37.73 -16.56 -17.99
CA ARG A 365 -37.44 -17.81 -18.69
C ARG A 365 -37.10 -18.93 -17.71
N ASP A 366 -36.23 -18.64 -16.74
CA ASP A 366 -35.83 -19.63 -15.74
C ASP A 366 -37.02 -19.99 -14.81
N LEU A 367 -37.93 -19.05 -14.52
CA LEU A 367 -39.18 -19.33 -13.80
C LEU A 367 -40.11 -20.26 -14.58
N GLN A 368 -40.26 -20.05 -15.90
CA GLN A 368 -41.10 -20.88 -16.77
C GLN A 368 -40.62 -22.34 -16.83
N GLU A 369 -39.32 -22.58 -16.66
CA GLU A 369 -38.77 -23.93 -16.59
C GLU A 369 -39.14 -24.66 -15.28
N TRP A 370 -39.63 -23.95 -14.26
CA TRP A 370 -39.99 -24.56 -12.98
C TRP A 370 -41.45 -25.05 -12.89
N GLY A 371 -42.29 -24.72 -13.87
CA GLY A 371 -43.73 -24.97 -13.84
C GLY A 371 -44.48 -23.81 -13.20
#